data_AF-S9QEY1-F1
#
_entry.id   AF-S9QEY1-F1
#
_cell.length_a   1.000
_cell.length_b   1.000
_cell.length_c   1.000
_cell.angle_alpha   90.00
_cell.angle_beta   90.00
_cell.angle_gamma   90.00
#
_symmetry.space_group_name_H-M   'P 1'
#
loop_
_entity.id
_entity.type
_entity.pdbx_description
1 polymer ?
#
loop_
_entity_poly.entity_id
_entity_poly.type
_entity_poly.pdbx_seq_one_letter_code
_entity_poly.pdbx_strand_id
1 'polypeptide(L)' 'MSLKIRHLDETSALGTLDGALPFEIRRDGKTTTARIAGWVHTVQTHAASSAAGMRAAAYAVVARYRDAHRHA' A
#
# COMPACT_ATOMS: atom_id res chain seq x y z
N MET A 1 -4.20 -11.17 -7.26
CA MET A 1 -3.25 -10.82 -6.19
C MET A 1 -4.00 -10.65 -4.89
N SER A 2 -3.51 -11.31 -3.84
CA SER A 2 -4.07 -11.40 -2.50
C SER A 2 -3.15 -10.67 -1.52
N LEU A 3 -3.65 -9.64 -0.83
CA LEU A 3 -2.87 -8.91 0.17
C LEU A 3 -3.17 -9.46 1.57
N LYS A 4 -2.15 -10.04 2.22
CA LYS A 4 -2.19 -10.41 3.63
C LYS A 4 -1.60 -9.29 4.47
N ILE A 5 -2.46 -8.52 5.13
CA ILE A 5 -2.04 -7.46 6.05
C ILE A 5 -1.67 -8.10 7.38
N ARG A 6 -0.45 -7.83 7.86
CA ARG A 6 0.07 -8.29 9.17
C ARG A 6 -0.02 -7.20 10.22
N HIS A 7 0.10 -5.94 9.79
CA HIS A 7 0.03 -4.77 10.64
C HIS A 7 -0.78 -3.69 9.94
N LEU A 8 -1.65 -3.01 10.67
CA LEU A 8 -2.47 -1.90 10.16
C LEU A 8 -2.74 -0.93 11.29
N ASP A 9 -2.31 0.30 11.12
CA ASP A 9 -2.68 1.43 11.95
C ASP A 9 -3.07 2.64 11.06
N GLU A 10 -3.21 3.81 11.67
CA GLU A 10 -3.65 5.03 10.97
C GLU A 10 -2.57 5.65 10.06
N THR A 11 -1.31 5.25 10.26
CA THR A 11 -0.11 5.81 9.64
C THR A 11 0.64 4.80 8.77
N SER A 12 0.42 3.50 8.96
CA SER A 12 1.14 2.46 8.23
C SER A 12 0.31 1.18 8.04
N ALA A 13 0.62 0.44 6.99
CA ALA A 13 0.23 -0.96 6.87
C ALA A 13 1.38 -1.79 6.30
N LEU A 14 1.57 -2.97 6.88
CA LEU A 14 2.59 -3.92 6.48
C LEU A 14 1.95 -5.26 6.15
N GLY A 15 2.49 -5.95 5.17
CA GLY A 15 1.92 -7.22 4.74
C GLY A 15 2.76 -7.95 3.74
N THR A 16 2.11 -8.92 3.10
CA THR A 16 2.68 -9.69 2.02
C THR A 16 1.66 -9.82 0.90
N LEU A 17 2.07 -9.51 -0.32
CA LEU A 17 1.26 -9.70 -1.52
C LEU A 17 1.56 -11.08 -2.11
N ASP A 18 0.52 -11.86 -2.35
CA ASP A 18 0.57 -13.24 -2.85
C ASP A 18 1.51 -14.15 -2.04
N GLY A 19 1.63 -13.89 -0.74
CA GLY A 19 2.43 -14.71 0.19
C GLY A 19 3.94 -14.59 0.06
N ALA A 20 4.46 -13.87 -0.94
CA ALA A 20 5.90 -13.75 -1.19
C ALA A 20 6.41 -12.30 -1.23
N LEU A 21 5.65 -11.37 -1.83
CA LEU A 21 6.15 -10.02 -2.10
C LEU A 21 5.95 -9.14 -0.85
N PRO A 22 7.01 -8.52 -0.30
CA PRO A 22 6.86 -7.63 0.84
C PRO A 22 6.02 -6.42 0.43
N PHE A 23 5.01 -6.11 1.26
CA PHE A 23 4.15 -4.94 1.10
C PHE A 23 4.35 -4.01 2.29
N GLU A 24 4.61 -2.74 2.01
CA GLU A 24 4.65 -1.65 2.98
C GLU A 24 3.91 -0.45 2.41
N ILE A 25 3.10 0.20 3.24
CA ILE A 25 2.58 1.54 2.97
C ILE A 25 2.74 2.36 4.24
N ARG A 26 3.23 3.60 4.10
CA ARG A 26 3.48 4.50 5.21
C ARG A 26 3.09 5.91 4.82
N ARG A 27 2.34 6.58 5.70
CA ARG A 27 2.10 8.02 5.63
C ARG A 27 3.24 8.75 6.33
N ASP A 28 3.75 9.77 5.66
CA ASP A 28 4.66 10.76 6.20
C ASP A 28 4.08 12.16 5.94
N GLY A 29 3.49 12.74 6.99
CA GLY A 29 2.78 14.02 6.92
C GLY A 29 1.68 14.03 5.85
N LYS A 30 1.91 14.78 4.78
CA LYS A 30 0.97 14.94 3.64
C LYS A 30 1.18 13.92 2.53
N THR A 31 2.16 13.04 2.65
CA THR A 31 2.50 12.06 1.62
C THR A 31 2.24 10.65 2.12
N THR A 32 1.84 9.74 1.23
CA THR A 32 1.83 8.31 1.49
C THR A 32 2.72 7.64 0.47
N THR A 33 3.68 6.86 0.96
CA THR A 33 4.59 6.08 0.15
C THR A 33 4.26 4.61 0.32
N ALA A 34 4.12 3.89 -0.78
CA ALA A 34 3.95 2.46 -0.79
C ALA A 34 5.10 1.77 -1.51
N ARG A 35 5.45 0.57 -1.05
CA ARG A 35 6.51 -0.27 -1.57
C ARG A 35 6.03 -1.70 -1.71
N ILE A 36 6.23 -2.28 -2.90
CA ILE A 36 5.90 -3.68 -3.21
C ILE A 36 7.07 -4.27 -3.97
N ALA A 37 7.85 -5.17 -3.34
CA ALA A 37 8.96 -5.89 -3.98
C ALA A 37 9.90 -5.02 -4.86
N GLY A 38 10.25 -3.82 -4.39
CA GLY A 38 11.11 -2.87 -5.13
C GLY A 38 10.37 -1.86 -6.00
N TRP A 39 9.09 -2.08 -6.30
CA TRP A 39 8.22 -1.05 -6.88
C TRP A 39 7.84 -0.03 -5.80
N VAL A 40 7.99 1.26 -6.11
CA VAL A 40 7.70 2.37 -5.18
C VAL A 40 6.66 3.28 -5.79
N HIS A 41 5.67 3.66 -4.98
CA HIS A 41 4.62 4.58 -5.40
C HIS A 41 4.31 5.60 -4.31
N THR A 42 4.45 6.88 -4.65
CA THR A 42 4.26 8.00 -3.71
C THR A 42 3.11 8.86 -4.19
N VAL A 43 2.17 9.16 -3.29
CA VAL A 43 1.01 10.02 -3.57
C VAL A 43 0.78 11.03 -2.45
N GLN A 44 0.34 12.23 -2.82
CA GLN A 44 -0.18 13.21 -1.86
C GLN A 44 -1.46 12.64 -1.26
N THR A 45 -1.54 12.65 0.07
CA THR A 45 -2.64 12.01 0.81
C THR A 45 -3.40 13.05 1.60
N HIS A 46 -4.67 13.21 1.22
CA HIS A 46 -5.64 14.01 1.98
C HIS A 46 -6.58 13.16 2.85
N ALA A 47 -6.63 11.82 2.66
CA ALA A 47 -7.81 11.04 3.05
C ALA A 47 -7.59 9.85 3.99
N ALA A 48 -6.37 9.56 4.46
CA ALA A 48 -6.11 8.33 5.21
C ALA A 48 -6.02 8.54 6.74
N SER A 49 -6.69 9.53 7.32
CA SER A 49 -6.65 9.83 8.76
C SER A 49 -7.22 8.76 9.71
N SER A 50 -7.46 7.53 9.24
CA SER A 50 -7.94 6.40 10.02
C SER A 50 -7.36 5.08 9.51
N ALA A 51 -7.38 4.04 10.35
CA ALA A 51 -6.97 2.69 9.96
C ALA A 51 -7.81 2.14 8.78
N ALA A 52 -9.10 2.51 8.68
CA ALA A 52 -9.94 2.18 7.55
C ALA A 52 -9.47 2.86 6.25
N GLY A 53 -9.08 4.15 6.33
CA GLY A 53 -8.50 4.88 5.22
C GLY A 53 -7.15 4.30 4.77
N MET A 54 -6.31 3.87 5.72
CA MET A 54 -5.06 3.18 5.41
C MET A 54 -5.30 1.84 4.70
N ARG A 55 -6.32 1.09 5.12
CA ARG A 55 -6.70 -0.16 4.47
C ARG A 55 -7.18 0.07 3.04
N ALA A 56 -8.00 1.09 2.82
CA ALA A 56 -8.44 1.47 1.48
C ALA A 56 -7.25 1.88 0.59
N ALA A 57 -6.32 2.69 1.14
CA ALA A 57 -5.10 3.07 0.44
C ALA A 57 -4.24 1.85 0.08
N ALA A 58 -4.10 0.89 0.98
CA ALA A 58 -3.34 -0.34 0.73
C ALA A 58 -3.92 -1.14 -0.46
N TYR A 59 -5.24 -1.31 -0.53
CA TYR A 59 -5.87 -1.97 -1.66
C TYR A 59 -5.75 -1.18 -2.97
N ALA A 60 -5.87 0.15 -2.92
CA ALA A 60 -5.70 1.01 -4.10
C ALA A 60 -4.28 0.91 -4.68
N VAL A 61 -3.26 0.86 -3.83
CA VAL A 61 -1.86 0.64 -4.23
C VAL A 61 -1.69 -0.72 -4.89
N VAL A 62 -2.26 -1.79 -4.32
CA VAL A 62 -2.18 -3.13 -4.94
C VAL A 62 -2.85 -3.15 -6.31
N ALA A 63 -3.97 -2.44 -6.49
CA ALA A 63 -4.60 -2.30 -7.81
C ALA A 63 -3.65 -1.61 -8.80
N ARG A 64 -3.02 -0.49 -8.41
CA ARG A 64 -2.03 0.21 -9.26
C ARG A 64 -0.82 -0.65 -9.61
N TYR A 65 -0.30 -1.41 -8.65
CA TYR A 65 0.79 -2.36 -8.89
C TYR A 65 0.36 -3.43 -9.91
N ARG A 66 -0.85 -3.98 -9.78
CA ARG A 66 -1.39 -4.94 -10.76
C ARG A 66 -1.46 -4.35 -12.16
N ASP A 67 -1.92 -3.11 -12.31
CA ASP A 67 -2.05 -2.47 -13.61
C ASP A 67 -0.67 -2.20 -14.24
N ALA A 68 0.30 -1.74 -13.43
CA ALA A 68 1.68 -1.52 -13.88
C ALA A 68 2.36 -2.82 -14.35
N HIS A 69 2.06 -3.95 -13.71
CA HIS A 69 2.66 -5.25 -14.00
C HIS A 69 1.81 -6.14 -14.94
N ARG A 70 0.61 -5.71 -15.33
CA ARG A 70 -0.22 -6.41 -16.33
C ARG A 70 0.28 -6.18 -17.76
N HIS A 71 1.06 -5.12 -17.98
CA HIS A 71 1.59 -4.71 -19.27
C HIS A 71 3.12 -4.84 -19.37
N ALA A 72 3.76 -5.53 -18.43
CA ALA A 72 5.19 -5.79 -18.39
C ALA A 72 5.53 -7.20 -18.91
#